data_AF-A0AA87K3I2-F1
#
_entry.id   AF-A0AA87K3I2-F1
#
_cell.length_a   1.000
_cell.length_b   1.000
_cell.length_c   1.000
_cell.angle_alpha   90.00
_cell.angle_beta   90.00
_cell.angle_gamma   90.00
#
_symmetry.space_group_name_H-M   'P 1'
#
loop_
_entity.id
_entity.type
_entity.pdbx_description
1 polymer ?
#
loop_
_entity_poly.entity_id
_entity_poly.type
_entity_poly.pdbx_seq_one_letter_code
_entity_poly.pdbx_strand_id
1 'polypeptide(L)'
;MTKRTFHSWFETFTDTVADWNYYVDFTKVFNNMNDLYLRTNLNILNTLVGSKQIREDFIAICDKYPDVLTVIPILLAIRLESKGRGKNRKPIALPIREYGDDAIISYDFDFYSPNYAIEDYADLLENTGIFELLQSHLVKNLQDYVYGVEVGLDSNGRKNRMGKIMEALVERVLQNAGLEEKTDYYKQIRTGEIESLFHIDLSSITNNGKNHKKFDFAIHVNGQLYLTEVNFYSKSGSKPNETTRSYENLAEKLTEISNVHFVWITDGEGWQRSKSNLEEAFEKIPRLYNLHDIRNKNIKELLEVEMD
;
A
#
# COMPACT_ATOMS: atom_id res chain seq x y z
N MET A 1 0.55 1.90 40.06
CA MET A 1 -0.48 1.89 38.99
C MET A 1 -1.17 0.53 38.99
N THR A 2 -2.48 0.45 38.75
CA THR A 2 -3.16 -0.84 38.55
C THR A 2 -2.55 -1.53 37.32
N LYS A 3 -2.07 -2.77 37.49
CA LYS A 3 -1.47 -3.56 36.42
C LYS A 3 -2.49 -3.76 35.29
N ARG A 4 -2.18 -3.24 34.10
CA ARG A 4 -3.02 -3.39 32.90
C ARG A 4 -3.10 -4.87 32.53
N THR A 5 -4.31 -5.39 32.34
CA THR A 5 -4.51 -6.78 31.88
C THR A 5 -4.71 -6.78 30.37
N PHE A 6 -4.18 -7.79 29.68
CA PHE A 6 -4.36 -7.91 28.23
C PHE A 6 -5.84 -7.94 27.84
N HIS A 7 -6.67 -8.69 28.58
CA HIS A 7 -8.10 -8.80 28.31
C HIS A 7 -8.82 -7.44 28.31
N SER A 8 -8.69 -6.67 29.40
CA SER A 8 -9.33 -5.35 29.51
C SER A 8 -8.79 -4.34 28.48
N TRP A 9 -7.50 -4.43 28.15
CA TRP A 9 -6.92 -3.61 27.10
C TRP A 9 -7.47 -3.97 25.71
N PHE A 10 -7.55 -5.26 25.40
CA PHE A 10 -8.02 -5.76 24.12
C PHE A 10 -9.49 -5.44 23.85
N GLU A 11 -10.33 -5.36 24.89
CA GLU A 11 -11.73 -4.93 24.78
C GLU A 11 -11.90 -3.46 24.36
N THR A 12 -10.86 -2.63 24.50
CA THR A 12 -10.90 -1.21 24.11
C THR A 12 -10.49 -0.95 22.66
N PHE A 13 -10.23 -2.01 21.88
CA PHE A 13 -9.89 -1.90 20.46
C PHE A 13 -11.07 -1.34 19.66
N THR A 14 -10.76 -0.54 18.65
CA THR A 14 -11.77 0.02 17.75
C THR A 14 -11.96 -0.87 16.53
N ASP A 15 -13.18 -0.89 16.01
CA ASP A 15 -13.55 -1.60 14.78
C ASP A 15 -12.91 -0.96 13.53
N THR A 16 -12.83 0.37 13.50
CA THR A 16 -12.33 1.11 12.33
C THR A 16 -11.65 2.43 12.68
N VAL A 17 -10.71 2.81 11.83
CA VAL A 17 -10.20 4.20 11.72
C VAL A 17 -10.50 4.81 10.34
N ALA A 18 -11.32 4.14 9.52
CA ALA A 18 -11.66 4.63 8.19
C ALA A 18 -12.30 6.02 8.23
N ASP A 19 -11.75 6.95 7.47
CA ASP A 19 -12.35 8.25 7.20
C ASP A 19 -13.12 8.25 5.87
N TRP A 20 -13.68 9.41 5.49
CA TRP A 20 -14.42 9.57 4.24
C TRP A 20 -13.61 9.19 2.98
N ASN A 21 -12.28 9.32 3.04
CA ASN A 21 -11.37 9.08 1.92
C ASN A 21 -10.76 7.67 1.93
N TYR A 22 -11.11 6.84 2.91
CA TYR A 22 -10.55 5.49 3.06
C TYR A 22 -10.93 4.57 1.89
N TYR A 23 -12.19 4.57 1.47
CA TYR A 23 -12.71 3.55 0.56
C TYR A 23 -12.20 3.72 -0.87
N VAL A 24 -12.33 4.91 -1.44
CA VAL A 24 -11.90 5.23 -2.81
C VAL A 24 -11.30 6.62 -2.83
N ASP A 25 -10.10 6.74 -3.38
CA ASP A 25 -9.50 8.04 -3.69
C ASP A 25 -10.06 8.56 -5.02
N PHE A 26 -11.25 9.17 -4.97
CA PHE A 26 -11.89 9.72 -6.16
C PHE A 26 -11.09 10.85 -6.80
N THR A 27 -10.32 11.61 -6.02
CA THR A 27 -9.44 12.66 -6.56
C THR A 27 -8.41 12.03 -7.49
N LYS A 28 -7.78 10.93 -7.08
CA LYS A 28 -6.86 10.16 -7.94
C LYS A 28 -7.56 9.59 -9.17
N VAL A 29 -8.75 9.00 -9.01
CA VAL A 29 -9.55 8.45 -10.13
C VAL A 29 -9.84 9.54 -11.17
N PHE A 30 -10.33 10.70 -10.73
CA PHE A 30 -10.63 11.83 -11.61
C PHE A 30 -9.37 12.37 -12.29
N ASN A 31 -8.25 12.48 -11.57
CA ASN A 31 -7.00 12.94 -12.14
C ASN A 31 -6.46 11.99 -13.22
N ASN A 32 -6.56 10.68 -13.01
CA ASN A 32 -6.15 9.69 -14.02
C ASN A 32 -7.03 9.77 -15.27
N MET A 33 -8.33 9.97 -15.09
CA MET A 33 -9.28 10.10 -16.20
C MET A 33 -9.21 11.45 -16.90
N ASN A 34 -8.64 12.50 -16.30
CA ASN A 34 -8.49 13.81 -16.92
C ASN A 34 -7.43 13.85 -18.04
N ASP A 35 -6.67 12.77 -18.24
CA ASP A 35 -5.71 12.65 -19.34
C ASP A 35 -6.43 12.69 -20.70
N LEU A 36 -6.17 13.74 -21.49
CA LEU A 36 -6.81 13.96 -22.80
C LEU A 36 -6.45 12.86 -23.81
N TYR A 37 -5.22 12.35 -23.77
CA TYR A 37 -4.74 11.34 -24.70
C TYR A 37 -5.43 9.99 -24.42
N LEU A 38 -5.53 9.59 -23.15
CA LEU A 38 -6.31 8.43 -22.70
C LEU A 38 -7.77 8.53 -23.19
N ARG A 39 -8.44 9.64 -22.88
CA ARG A 39 -9.85 9.84 -23.24
C ARG A 39 -10.08 9.82 -24.75
N THR A 40 -9.18 10.41 -25.53
CA THR A 40 -9.28 10.44 -26.99
C THR A 40 -9.23 9.03 -27.57
N ASN A 41 -8.24 8.23 -27.15
CA ASN A 41 -8.08 6.86 -27.63
C ASN A 41 -9.22 5.93 -27.17
N LEU A 42 -9.70 6.06 -25.93
CA LEU A 42 -10.90 5.35 -25.47
C LEU A 42 -12.14 5.73 -26.29
N ASN A 43 -12.26 7.00 -26.69
CA ASN A 43 -13.39 7.46 -27.50
C ASN A 43 -13.33 6.97 -28.95
N ILE A 44 -12.14 6.74 -29.50
CA ILE A 44 -11.99 6.06 -30.79
C ILE A 44 -12.45 4.60 -30.64
N LEU A 45 -11.98 3.88 -29.62
CA LEU A 45 -12.39 2.49 -29.39
C LEU A 45 -13.89 2.30 -29.06
N ASN A 46 -14.59 3.36 -28.64
CA ASN A 46 -16.05 3.31 -28.48
C ASN A 46 -16.79 2.93 -29.77
N THR A 47 -16.19 3.09 -30.96
CA THR A 47 -16.82 2.64 -32.21
C THR A 47 -16.95 1.11 -32.30
N LEU A 48 -16.21 0.36 -31.49
CA LEU A 48 -16.30 -1.10 -31.40
C LEU A 48 -17.50 -1.58 -30.57
N VAL A 49 -18.10 -0.70 -29.75
CA VAL A 49 -19.25 -1.04 -28.91
C VAL A 49 -20.44 -1.40 -29.81
N GLY A 50 -20.85 -2.66 -29.75
CA GLY A 50 -21.92 -3.19 -30.61
C GLY A 50 -21.50 -3.56 -32.03
N SER A 51 -20.20 -3.57 -32.34
CA SER A 51 -19.74 -4.04 -33.65
C SER A 51 -20.09 -5.52 -33.83
N LYS A 52 -20.57 -5.86 -35.04
CA LYS A 52 -20.83 -7.24 -35.48
C LYS A 52 -19.61 -7.93 -36.07
N GLN A 53 -18.57 -7.15 -36.42
CA GLN A 53 -17.31 -7.59 -37.03
C GLN A 53 -16.17 -6.95 -36.22
N ILE A 54 -16.21 -7.16 -34.91
CA ILE A 54 -15.39 -6.39 -33.96
C ILE A 54 -13.90 -6.58 -34.22
N ARG A 55 -13.49 -7.77 -34.68
CA ARG A 55 -12.10 -8.10 -34.99
C ARG A 55 -11.60 -7.30 -36.19
N GLU A 56 -12.34 -7.32 -37.30
CA GLU A 56 -12.00 -6.58 -38.51
C GLU A 56 -12.03 -5.07 -38.27
N ASP A 57 -13.04 -4.58 -37.55
CA ASP A 57 -13.16 -3.17 -37.19
C ASP A 57 -12.00 -2.73 -36.28
N PHE A 58 -11.58 -3.57 -35.32
CA PHE A 58 -10.44 -3.28 -34.45
C PHE A 58 -9.14 -3.17 -35.25
N ILE A 59 -8.87 -4.11 -36.16
CA ILE A 59 -7.68 -4.08 -37.02
C ILE A 59 -7.66 -2.79 -37.85
N ALA A 60 -8.78 -2.46 -38.50
CA ALA A 60 -8.90 -1.24 -39.30
C ALA A 60 -8.72 0.06 -38.47
N ILE A 61 -9.18 0.08 -37.22
CA ILE A 61 -8.96 1.20 -36.31
C ILE A 61 -7.49 1.31 -35.94
N CYS A 62 -6.82 0.20 -35.60
CA CYS A 62 -5.40 0.19 -35.24
C CYS A 62 -4.50 0.62 -36.41
N ASP A 63 -4.82 0.23 -37.65
CA ASP A 63 -4.12 0.69 -38.85
C ASP A 63 -4.20 2.22 -39.02
N LYS A 64 -5.36 2.81 -38.69
CA LYS A 64 -5.60 4.25 -38.84
C LYS A 64 -5.14 5.07 -37.63
N TYR A 65 -5.25 4.50 -36.45
CA TYR A 65 -5.00 5.13 -35.16
C TYR A 65 -4.22 4.16 -34.24
N PRO A 66 -2.94 3.88 -34.51
CA PRO A 66 -2.17 2.87 -33.76
C PRO A 66 -2.05 3.19 -32.26
N ASP A 67 -2.15 4.46 -31.91
CA ASP A 67 -2.14 4.97 -30.52
C ASP A 67 -3.26 4.37 -29.65
N VAL A 68 -4.34 3.84 -30.23
CA VAL A 68 -5.40 3.17 -29.46
C VAL A 68 -4.90 1.93 -28.72
N LEU A 69 -3.80 1.32 -29.16
CA LEU A 69 -3.20 0.19 -28.46
C LEU A 69 -2.76 0.57 -27.05
N THR A 70 -2.33 1.82 -26.84
CA THR A 70 -1.84 2.32 -25.55
C THR A 70 -2.87 2.27 -24.43
N VAL A 71 -4.17 2.22 -24.76
CA VAL A 71 -5.25 2.16 -23.75
C VAL A 71 -5.76 0.75 -23.48
N ILE A 72 -5.34 -0.27 -24.24
CA ILE A 72 -5.70 -1.68 -23.98
C ILE A 72 -5.33 -2.13 -22.55
N PRO A 73 -4.13 -1.81 -22.01
CA PRO A 73 -3.76 -2.30 -20.69
C PRO A 73 -4.73 -1.85 -19.59
N ILE A 74 -5.22 -0.61 -19.64
CA ILE A 74 -6.18 -0.15 -18.63
C ILE A 74 -7.53 -0.85 -18.78
N LEU A 75 -7.93 -1.28 -19.98
CA LEU A 75 -9.13 -2.10 -20.15
C LEU A 75 -9.01 -3.46 -19.46
N LEU A 76 -7.79 -3.98 -19.33
CA LEU A 76 -7.48 -5.20 -18.58
C LEU A 76 -7.28 -4.96 -17.07
N ALA A 77 -7.55 -3.74 -16.58
CA ALA A 77 -7.20 -3.30 -15.23
C ALA A 77 -5.70 -3.42 -14.91
N ILE A 78 -4.84 -3.13 -15.89
CA ILE A 78 -3.38 -3.16 -15.75
C ILE A 78 -2.81 -1.75 -15.97
N ARG A 79 -1.93 -1.33 -15.05
CA ARG A 79 -1.08 -0.15 -15.25
C ARG A 79 0.29 -0.59 -15.72
N LEU A 80 0.60 -0.32 -16.98
CA LEU A 80 1.97 -0.45 -17.47
C LEU A 80 2.78 0.77 -17.02
N GLU A 81 3.32 0.71 -15.81
CA GLU A 81 4.24 1.74 -15.31
C GLU A 81 5.61 1.57 -15.98
N SER A 82 6.29 2.62 -16.41
CA SER A 82 7.68 2.47 -16.87
C SER A 82 8.59 2.06 -15.69
N LYS A 83 9.14 0.84 -15.69
CA LYS A 83 10.20 0.46 -14.74
C LYS A 83 11.55 1.04 -15.18
N GLY A 84 12.15 1.87 -14.32
CA GLY A 84 13.52 2.39 -14.48
C GLY A 84 13.67 3.88 -14.13
N ARG A 85 14.90 4.30 -13.78
CA ARG A 85 15.29 5.72 -13.65
C ARG A 85 16.19 6.10 -14.84
N GLY A 86 15.98 7.28 -15.43
CA GLY A 86 16.84 7.83 -16.49
C GLY A 86 16.69 7.17 -17.86
N LYS A 87 17.76 7.16 -18.66
CA LYS A 87 17.80 6.73 -20.08
C LYS A 87 17.55 5.23 -20.34
N ASN A 88 17.34 4.42 -19.30
CA ASN A 88 17.11 2.96 -19.40
C ASN A 88 15.64 2.55 -19.21
N ARG A 89 14.68 3.43 -19.53
CA ARG A 89 13.26 3.04 -19.56
C ARG A 89 13.07 1.95 -20.61
N LYS A 90 12.81 0.72 -20.17
CA LYS A 90 12.24 -0.31 -21.03
C LYS A 90 10.71 -0.16 -21.02
N PRO A 91 10.02 -0.23 -22.17
CA PRO A 91 8.59 -0.45 -22.17
C PRO A 91 8.28 -1.71 -21.36
N ILE A 92 7.34 -1.63 -20.41
CA ILE A 92 6.83 -2.85 -19.78
C ILE A 92 5.84 -3.44 -20.76
N ALA A 93 6.25 -4.54 -21.38
CA ALA A 93 5.36 -5.37 -22.13
C ALA A 93 4.45 -6.18 -21.21
N LEU A 94 3.25 -6.53 -21.67
CA LEU A 94 2.35 -7.45 -20.98
C LEU A 94 2.75 -8.90 -21.32
N PRO A 95 3.27 -9.67 -20.36
CA PRO A 95 3.60 -11.07 -20.60
C PRO A 95 2.33 -11.92 -20.65
N ILE A 96 2.16 -12.69 -21.71
CA ILE A 96 1.11 -13.70 -21.85
C ILE A 96 1.77 -15.05 -22.09
N ARG A 97 1.28 -16.08 -21.39
CA ARG A 97 1.68 -17.46 -21.60
C ARG A 97 0.46 -18.27 -21.94
N GLU A 98 0.49 -18.91 -23.10
CA GLU A 98 -0.51 -19.87 -23.51
C GLU A 98 0.06 -21.27 -23.36
N TYR A 99 -0.69 -22.13 -22.68
CA TYR A 99 -0.30 -23.50 -22.41
C TYR A 99 -1.09 -24.42 -23.34
N GLY A 100 -0.46 -24.86 -24.42
CA GLY A 100 -0.97 -25.95 -25.25
C GLY A 100 -0.53 -27.30 -24.73
N ASP A 101 -1.05 -28.38 -25.33
CA ASP A 101 -0.78 -29.76 -24.91
C ASP A 101 0.72 -30.12 -24.94
N ASP A 102 1.50 -29.57 -25.89
CA ASP A 102 2.91 -29.91 -26.09
C ASP A 102 3.87 -28.70 -26.06
N ALA A 103 3.35 -27.46 -25.90
CA ALA A 103 4.18 -26.25 -25.94
C ALA A 103 3.61 -25.10 -25.11
N ILE A 104 4.51 -24.28 -24.57
CA ILE A 104 4.18 -22.99 -23.96
C ILE A 104 4.56 -21.90 -24.95
N ILE A 105 3.56 -21.17 -25.45
CA ILE A 105 3.78 -19.98 -26.26
C ILE A 105 3.87 -18.78 -25.31
N SER A 106 4.88 -17.92 -25.50
CA SER A 106 5.09 -16.74 -24.66
C SER A 106 5.12 -15.48 -25.51
N TYR A 107 4.30 -14.50 -25.13
CA TYR A 107 4.24 -13.17 -25.73
C TYR A 107 4.66 -12.12 -24.72
N ASP A 108 5.29 -11.06 -25.19
CA ASP A 108 5.58 -9.85 -24.42
C ASP A 108 5.03 -8.64 -25.20
N PHE A 109 3.73 -8.35 -25.09
CA PHE A 109 3.06 -7.29 -25.85
C PHE A 109 3.46 -5.89 -25.39
N ASP A 110 4.13 -5.12 -26.26
CA ASP A 110 4.37 -3.69 -26.06
C ASP A 110 3.24 -2.87 -26.70
N PHE A 111 2.61 -1.97 -25.95
CA PHE A 111 1.49 -1.16 -26.43
C PHE A 111 1.90 0.27 -26.83
N TYR A 112 3.12 0.69 -26.48
CA TYR A 112 3.69 2.00 -26.83
C TYR A 112 4.61 1.92 -28.05
N SER A 113 5.21 0.77 -28.28
CA SER A 113 5.99 0.45 -29.47
C SER A 113 5.59 -0.94 -29.95
N PRO A 114 4.45 -1.06 -30.66
CA PRO A 114 3.89 -2.35 -31.04
C PRO A 114 4.90 -3.27 -31.71
N ASN A 115 5.05 -4.47 -31.14
CA ASN A 115 6.11 -5.42 -31.48
C ASN A 115 5.61 -6.72 -32.11
N TYR A 116 4.29 -6.83 -32.28
CA TYR A 116 3.61 -7.95 -32.93
C TYR A 116 2.67 -7.46 -34.03
N ALA A 117 2.11 -8.38 -34.82
CA ALA A 117 1.08 -8.01 -35.79
C ALA A 117 -0.19 -7.57 -35.06
N ILE A 118 -1.00 -6.70 -35.69
CA ILE A 118 -2.22 -6.17 -35.07
C ILE A 118 -3.20 -7.32 -34.75
N GLU A 119 -3.19 -8.38 -35.55
CA GLU A 119 -3.92 -9.61 -35.33
C GLU A 119 -3.56 -10.29 -34.01
N ASP A 120 -2.29 -10.27 -33.60
CA ASP A 120 -1.87 -10.82 -32.30
C ASP A 120 -2.45 -10.01 -31.13
N TYR A 121 -2.58 -8.67 -31.29
CA TYR A 121 -3.29 -7.84 -30.31
C TYR A 121 -4.80 -8.10 -30.34
N ALA A 122 -5.37 -8.36 -31.51
CA ALA A 122 -6.78 -8.74 -31.62
C ALA A 122 -7.05 -10.08 -30.91
N ASP A 123 -6.16 -11.06 -31.06
CA ASP A 123 -6.20 -12.33 -30.33
C ASP A 123 -6.14 -12.10 -28.81
N LEU A 124 -5.29 -11.18 -28.34
CA LEU A 124 -5.28 -10.81 -26.92
C LEU A 124 -6.65 -10.28 -26.46
N LEU A 125 -7.28 -9.37 -27.21
CA LEU A 125 -8.57 -8.77 -26.83
C LEU A 125 -9.73 -9.77 -26.88
N GLU A 126 -9.67 -10.70 -27.83
CA GLU A 126 -10.62 -11.80 -27.96
C GLU A 126 -10.50 -12.76 -26.76
N ASN A 127 -9.30 -13.25 -26.49
CA ASN A 127 -9.04 -14.24 -25.44
C ASN A 127 -9.19 -13.68 -24.01
N THR A 128 -9.02 -12.37 -23.82
CA THR A 128 -9.25 -11.70 -22.52
C THR A 128 -10.72 -11.33 -22.28
N GLY A 129 -11.59 -11.49 -23.29
CA GLY A 129 -13.01 -11.16 -23.21
C GLY A 129 -13.34 -9.67 -23.39
N ILE A 130 -12.36 -8.83 -23.78
CA ILE A 130 -12.61 -7.41 -24.08
C ILE A 130 -13.51 -7.27 -25.30
N PHE A 131 -13.32 -8.09 -26.34
CA PHE A 131 -14.24 -8.09 -27.48
C PHE A 131 -15.66 -8.47 -27.07
N GLU A 132 -15.83 -9.50 -26.24
CA GLU A 132 -17.16 -9.89 -25.74
C GLU A 132 -17.82 -8.75 -24.95
N LEU A 133 -17.07 -8.06 -24.08
CA LEU A 133 -17.54 -6.89 -23.33
C LEU A 133 -18.13 -5.80 -24.24
N LEU A 134 -17.49 -5.55 -25.39
CA LEU A 134 -17.83 -4.49 -26.33
C LEU A 134 -18.92 -4.91 -27.32
N GLN A 135 -18.78 -6.07 -27.97
CA GLN A 135 -19.69 -6.53 -29.02
C GLN A 135 -21.08 -6.85 -28.46
N SER A 136 -21.14 -7.39 -27.23
CA SER A 136 -22.39 -7.76 -26.57
C SER A 136 -23.05 -6.60 -25.82
N HIS A 137 -22.57 -5.35 -26.00
CA HIS A 137 -23.10 -4.15 -25.37
C HIS A 137 -23.16 -4.23 -23.82
N LEU A 138 -22.27 -5.00 -23.19
CA LEU A 138 -22.20 -5.09 -21.73
C LEU A 138 -21.73 -3.76 -21.12
N VAL A 139 -21.00 -2.97 -21.90
CA VAL A 139 -20.67 -1.57 -21.61
C VAL A 139 -21.17 -0.66 -22.73
N LYS A 140 -21.55 0.57 -22.37
CA LYS A 140 -22.02 1.59 -23.31
C LYS A 140 -20.94 2.60 -23.69
N ASN A 141 -19.94 2.77 -22.83
CA ASN A 141 -18.89 3.76 -22.98
C ASN A 141 -17.62 3.28 -22.25
N LEU A 142 -16.51 3.24 -22.97
CA LEU A 142 -15.21 2.86 -22.45
C LEU A 142 -14.66 3.85 -21.41
N GLN A 143 -14.97 5.14 -21.50
CA GLN A 143 -14.58 6.10 -20.45
C GLN A 143 -15.27 5.76 -19.11
N ASP A 144 -16.58 5.46 -19.13
CA ASP A 144 -17.33 5.07 -17.94
C ASP A 144 -16.86 3.71 -17.38
N TYR A 145 -16.57 2.77 -18.27
CA TYR A 145 -15.94 1.50 -17.90
C TYR A 145 -14.60 1.73 -17.19
N VAL A 146 -13.73 2.58 -17.75
CA VAL A 146 -12.42 2.87 -17.16
C VAL A 146 -12.53 3.63 -15.84
N TYR A 147 -13.54 4.50 -15.63
CA TYR A 147 -13.84 5.02 -14.28
C TYR A 147 -14.07 3.89 -13.28
N GLY A 148 -14.86 2.87 -13.66
CA GLY A 148 -15.08 1.68 -12.84
C GLY A 148 -13.81 0.87 -12.59
N VAL A 149 -12.96 0.69 -13.62
CA VAL A 149 -11.67 0.01 -13.49
C VAL A 149 -10.72 0.76 -12.55
N GLU A 150 -10.65 2.09 -12.67
CA GLU A 150 -9.85 2.96 -11.82
C GLU A 150 -10.24 2.82 -10.34
N VAL A 151 -11.55 2.79 -10.05
CA VAL A 151 -12.08 2.49 -8.70
C VAL A 151 -11.69 1.08 -8.25
N GLY A 152 -11.79 0.09 -9.14
CA GLY A 152 -11.41 -1.30 -8.86
C GLY A 152 -9.92 -1.45 -8.50
N LEU A 153 -9.04 -0.77 -9.24
CA LEU A 153 -7.59 -0.77 -9.02
C LEU A 153 -7.19 -0.08 -7.72
N ASP A 154 -7.99 0.89 -7.26
CA ASP A 154 -7.74 1.60 -6.01
C ASP A 154 -7.96 0.73 -4.76
N SER A 155 -8.52 -0.48 -4.93
CA SER A 155 -8.63 -1.47 -3.87
C SER A 155 -7.30 -1.86 -3.22
N ASN A 156 -6.20 -1.83 -3.98
CA ASN A 156 -4.85 -2.03 -3.48
C ASN A 156 -4.37 -0.83 -2.63
N GLY A 157 -4.74 0.38 -3.02
CA GLY A 157 -4.46 1.61 -2.29
C GLY A 157 -5.12 1.64 -0.90
N ARG A 158 -6.30 1.03 -0.75
CA ARG A 158 -7.03 0.95 0.54
C ARG A 158 -6.16 0.43 1.70
N LYS A 159 -5.37 -0.61 1.47
CA LYS A 159 -4.50 -1.20 2.52
C LYS A 159 -3.47 -0.19 3.03
N ASN A 160 -2.89 0.59 2.13
CA ASN A 160 -1.91 1.60 2.46
C ASN A 160 -2.55 2.83 3.10
N ARG A 161 -3.78 3.19 2.70
CA ARG A 161 -4.52 4.30 3.30
C ARG A 161 -4.83 4.06 4.77
N MET A 162 -5.19 2.83 5.16
CA MET A 162 -5.44 2.51 6.57
C MET A 162 -4.22 2.81 7.46
N GLY A 163 -3.03 2.36 7.03
CA GLY A 163 -1.78 2.67 7.72
C GLY A 163 -1.53 4.17 7.84
N LYS A 164 -1.71 4.91 6.73
CA LYS A 164 -1.57 6.37 6.74
C LYS A 164 -2.55 7.08 7.67
N ILE A 165 -3.79 6.62 7.75
CA ILE A 165 -4.78 7.19 8.67
C ILE A 165 -4.36 6.93 10.11
N MET A 166 -3.91 5.71 10.42
CA MET A 166 -3.39 5.38 11.75
C MET A 166 -2.15 6.22 12.12
N GLU A 167 -1.20 6.38 11.21
CA GLU A 167 -0.03 7.25 11.41
C GLU A 167 -0.46 8.71 11.65
N ALA A 168 -1.40 9.24 10.86
CA ALA A 168 -1.90 10.61 11.01
C ALA A 168 -2.65 10.82 12.34
N LEU A 169 -3.35 9.79 12.84
CA LEU A 169 -3.98 9.82 14.17
C LEU A 169 -2.94 9.91 15.28
N VAL A 170 -1.90 9.07 15.23
CA VAL A 170 -0.80 9.11 16.21
C VAL A 170 -0.07 10.45 16.15
N GLU A 171 0.23 10.95 14.96
CA GLU A 171 0.87 12.25 14.78
C GLU A 171 0.06 13.39 15.43
N ARG A 172 -1.26 13.39 15.23
CA ARG A 172 -2.14 14.39 15.86
C ARG A 172 -2.08 14.32 17.40
N VAL A 173 -1.96 13.12 17.97
CA VAL A 173 -1.78 12.95 19.42
C VAL A 173 -0.44 13.55 19.87
N LEU A 174 0.65 13.33 19.13
CA LEU A 174 1.96 13.92 19.43
C LEU A 174 1.89 15.46 19.40
N GLN A 175 1.31 16.02 18.34
CA GLN A 175 1.14 17.47 18.19
C GLN A 175 0.28 18.08 19.31
N ASN A 176 -0.82 17.41 19.68
CA ASN A 176 -1.68 17.85 20.77
C ASN A 176 -0.97 17.81 22.15
N ALA A 177 0.05 16.96 22.30
CA ALA A 177 0.90 16.93 23.49
C ALA A 177 2.02 18.00 23.47
N GLY A 178 2.03 18.86 22.46
CA GLY A 178 3.02 19.92 22.27
C GLY A 178 4.39 19.38 21.84
N LEU A 179 4.41 18.33 21.03
CA LEU A 179 5.61 17.84 20.34
C LEU A 179 5.63 18.38 18.91
N GLU A 180 6.80 18.79 18.43
CA GLU A 180 6.98 19.39 17.11
C GLU A 180 7.75 18.46 16.15
N GLU A 181 7.28 18.37 14.90
CA GLU A 181 7.95 17.58 13.86
C GLU A 181 9.33 18.17 13.55
N LYS A 182 10.33 17.31 13.39
CA LYS A 182 11.76 17.62 13.18
C LYS A 182 12.46 18.29 14.37
N THR A 183 11.78 18.40 15.50
CA THR A 183 12.37 18.86 16.77
C THR A 183 12.28 17.72 17.79
N ASP A 184 11.05 17.35 18.14
CA ASP A 184 10.76 16.32 19.13
C ASP A 184 10.39 14.98 18.48
N TYR A 185 9.94 14.96 17.22
CA TYR A 185 9.70 13.71 16.53
C TYR A 185 9.97 13.78 15.02
N TYR A 186 10.36 12.65 14.43
CA TYR A 186 10.63 12.51 13.02
C TYR A 186 9.76 11.40 12.45
N LYS A 187 9.20 11.61 11.26
CA LYS A 187 8.33 10.64 10.58
C LYS A 187 9.08 9.83 9.57
N GLN A 188 8.68 8.57 9.41
CA GLN A 188 9.05 7.72 8.27
C GLN A 188 10.59 7.70 8.05
N ILE A 189 11.35 7.66 9.16
CA ILE A 189 12.79 7.93 9.23
C ILE A 189 13.60 6.62 9.24
N ARG A 190 14.73 6.58 8.52
CA ARG A 190 15.58 5.38 8.43
C ARG A 190 16.60 5.33 9.56
N THR A 191 17.03 4.11 9.90
CA THR A 191 18.06 3.88 10.93
C THR A 191 19.32 4.71 10.73
N GLY A 192 19.87 4.80 9.51
CA GLY A 192 21.07 5.62 9.27
C GLY A 192 20.88 7.13 9.49
N GLU A 193 19.66 7.64 9.29
CA GLU A 193 19.31 9.02 9.62
C GLU A 193 19.20 9.21 11.13
N ILE A 194 18.61 8.23 11.84
CA ILE A 194 18.52 8.22 13.31
C ILE A 194 19.92 8.20 13.93
N GLU A 195 20.80 7.30 13.48
CA GLU A 195 22.19 7.20 13.96
C GLU A 195 22.95 8.53 13.80
N SER A 196 22.72 9.22 12.68
CA SER A 196 23.35 10.51 12.40
C SER A 196 22.79 11.65 13.26
N LEU A 197 21.47 11.70 13.47
CA LEU A 197 20.80 12.78 14.20
C LEU A 197 20.99 12.68 15.73
N PHE A 198 20.95 11.46 16.27
CA PHE A 198 20.95 11.22 17.71
C PHE A 198 22.29 10.69 18.22
N HIS A 199 23.27 10.47 17.33
CA HIS A 199 24.61 9.96 17.68
C HIS A 199 24.56 8.62 18.45
N ILE A 200 23.69 7.71 18.00
CA ILE A 200 23.53 6.36 18.56
C ILE A 200 23.96 5.29 17.55
N ASP A 201 24.29 4.09 18.04
CA ASP A 201 24.60 2.92 17.22
C ASP A 201 23.38 1.98 17.17
N LEU A 202 22.81 1.76 15.97
CA LEU A 202 21.69 0.84 15.73
C LEU A 202 22.13 -0.38 14.91
N SER A 203 23.42 -0.70 14.88
CA SER A 203 23.98 -1.84 14.15
C SER A 203 23.37 -3.20 14.54
N SER A 204 22.99 -3.37 15.82
CA SER A 204 22.37 -4.58 16.39
C SER A 204 21.01 -4.92 15.75
N ILE A 205 20.25 -3.90 15.33
CA ILE A 205 18.95 -4.06 14.67
C ILE A 205 19.04 -4.04 13.14
N THR A 206 20.15 -3.58 12.57
CA THR A 206 20.36 -3.47 11.12
C THR A 206 21.20 -4.60 10.52
N ASN A 207 21.55 -5.63 11.29
CA ASN A 207 22.45 -6.72 10.88
C ASN A 207 23.79 -6.15 10.35
N ASN A 208 24.43 -5.30 11.17
CA ASN A 208 25.65 -4.55 10.83
C ASN A 208 25.50 -3.66 9.59
N GLY A 209 24.41 -2.90 9.51
CA GLY A 209 24.18 -1.92 8.44
C GLY A 209 23.68 -2.48 7.11
N LYS A 210 23.42 -3.79 7.00
CA LYS A 210 22.90 -4.41 5.77
C LYS A 210 21.40 -4.18 5.55
N ASN A 211 20.66 -3.96 6.64
CA ASN A 211 19.23 -3.67 6.59
C ASN A 211 18.96 -2.22 6.96
N HIS A 212 18.34 -1.48 6.04
CA HIS A 212 17.86 -0.12 6.30
C HIS A 212 16.39 -0.19 6.73
N LYS A 213 16.16 -0.43 8.03
CA LYS A 213 14.81 -0.33 8.59
C LYS A 213 14.38 1.13 8.60
N LYS A 214 13.09 1.33 8.36
CA LYS A 214 12.44 2.63 8.44
C LYS A 214 11.35 2.54 9.49
N PHE A 215 11.40 3.43 10.48
CA PHE A 215 10.39 3.53 11.54
C PHE A 215 9.33 4.54 11.16
N ASP A 216 8.10 4.34 11.63
CA ASP A 216 7.01 5.28 11.39
C ASP A 216 7.27 6.59 12.14
N PHE A 217 7.76 6.50 13.38
CA PHE A 217 8.23 7.66 14.14
C PHE A 217 9.52 7.37 14.91
N ALA A 218 10.36 8.39 15.05
CA ALA A 218 11.39 8.47 16.08
C ALA A 218 11.06 9.69 16.95
N ILE A 219 10.70 9.46 18.22
CA ILE A 219 10.24 10.50 19.15
C ILE A 219 11.33 10.70 20.20
N HIS A 220 11.76 11.92 20.44
CA HIS A 220 12.80 12.28 21.39
C HIS A 220 12.24 13.19 22.47
N VAL A 221 12.20 12.71 23.70
CA VAL A 221 11.67 13.43 24.86
C VAL A 221 12.59 13.17 26.04
N ASN A 222 12.98 14.22 26.77
CA ASN A 222 13.77 14.14 28.00
C ASN A 222 15.07 13.30 27.87
N GLY A 223 15.74 13.39 26.72
CA GLY A 223 16.99 12.66 26.45
C GLY A 223 16.81 11.17 26.13
N GLN A 224 15.56 10.70 26.01
CA GLN A 224 15.19 9.35 25.62
C GLN A 224 14.68 9.34 24.18
N LEU A 225 15.04 8.31 23.42
CA LEU A 225 14.61 8.09 22.05
C LEU A 225 13.63 6.91 21.98
N TYR A 226 12.46 7.14 21.40
CA TYR A 226 11.39 6.16 21.25
C TYR A 226 11.18 5.85 19.77
N LEU A 227 11.65 4.70 19.35
CA LEU A 227 11.48 4.18 17.99
C LEU A 227 10.12 3.50 17.91
N THR A 228 9.22 4.09 17.12
CA THR A 228 7.79 3.76 17.15
C THR A 228 7.33 3.16 15.83
N GLU A 229 6.60 2.05 15.94
CA GLU A 229 5.86 1.43 14.84
C GLU A 229 4.37 1.52 15.09
N VAL A 230 3.61 1.77 14.03
CA VAL A 230 2.17 2.02 14.11
C VAL A 230 1.44 1.15 13.10
N ASN A 231 0.47 0.36 13.55
CA ASN A 231 -0.34 -0.46 12.65
C ASN A 231 -1.82 -0.47 13.01
N PHE A 232 -2.66 -0.65 12.00
CA PHE A 232 -4.08 -0.92 12.17
C PHE A 232 -4.47 -2.12 11.31
N TYR A 233 -5.05 -3.15 11.94
CA TYR A 233 -5.47 -4.35 11.24
C TYR A 233 -7.00 -4.44 11.25
N SER A 234 -7.64 -4.10 10.13
CA SER A 234 -9.10 -4.20 10.00
C SER A 234 -9.61 -5.61 9.63
N LYS A 235 -8.70 -6.50 9.23
CA LYS A 235 -9.01 -7.89 8.86
C LYS A 235 -7.89 -8.79 9.36
N SER A 236 -8.25 -9.99 9.78
CA SER A 236 -7.28 -11.02 10.16
C SER A 236 -6.47 -11.51 8.96
N GLY A 237 -5.24 -11.97 9.22
CA GLY A 237 -4.35 -12.52 8.20
C GLY A 237 -3.05 -13.01 8.83
N SER A 238 -2.08 -13.42 8.01
CA SER A 238 -0.74 -13.82 8.49
C SER A 238 0.10 -12.62 8.96
N LYS A 239 -0.12 -11.44 8.36
CA LYS A 239 0.67 -10.23 8.63
C LYS A 239 0.72 -9.84 10.13
N PRO A 240 -0.39 -9.79 10.89
CA PRO A 240 -0.34 -9.57 12.33
C PRO A 240 0.64 -10.51 13.05
N ASN A 241 0.65 -11.80 12.72
CA ASN A 241 1.51 -12.81 13.36
C ASN A 241 3.00 -12.59 13.05
N GLU A 242 3.32 -12.28 11.78
CA GLU A 242 4.68 -11.96 11.35
C GLU A 242 5.20 -10.69 12.04
N THR A 243 4.33 -9.69 12.18
CA THR A 243 4.63 -8.42 12.85
C THR A 243 4.96 -8.63 14.33
N THR A 244 4.15 -9.41 15.06
CA THR A 244 4.40 -9.71 16.48
C THR A 244 5.82 -10.22 16.73
N ARG A 245 6.24 -11.26 15.99
CA ARG A 245 7.58 -11.86 16.15
C ARG A 245 8.71 -10.88 15.80
N SER A 246 8.52 -10.10 14.73
CA SER A 246 9.52 -9.11 14.32
C SER A 246 9.68 -8.02 15.37
N TYR A 247 8.60 -7.61 16.03
CA TYR A 247 8.61 -6.52 17.01
C TYR A 247 9.06 -6.98 18.39
N GLU A 248 8.78 -8.22 18.81
CA GLU A 248 9.36 -8.78 20.03
C GLU A 248 10.89 -8.80 19.97
N ASN A 249 11.46 -9.33 18.89
CA ASN A 249 12.91 -9.36 18.67
C ASN A 249 13.51 -7.94 18.62
N LEU A 250 12.79 -7.01 17.98
CA LEU A 250 13.22 -5.62 17.92
C LEU A 250 13.22 -4.94 19.29
N ALA A 251 12.16 -5.17 20.10
CA ALA A 251 12.06 -4.65 21.45
C ALA A 251 13.21 -5.19 22.32
N GLU A 252 13.47 -6.50 22.27
CA GLU A 252 14.56 -7.15 23.00
C GLU A 252 15.91 -6.53 22.66
N LYS A 253 16.26 -6.42 21.37
CA LYS A 253 17.54 -5.82 20.93
C LYS A 253 17.71 -4.36 21.34
N LEU A 254 16.63 -3.59 21.38
CA LEU A 254 16.70 -2.18 21.76
C LEU A 254 16.92 -1.99 23.26
N THR A 255 16.60 -3.00 24.10
CA THR A 255 16.90 -2.92 25.54
C THR A 255 18.40 -2.85 25.86
N GLU A 256 19.25 -3.32 24.95
CA GLU A 256 20.71 -3.28 25.09
C GLU A 256 21.30 -1.89 24.83
N ILE A 257 20.51 -0.96 24.29
CA ILE A 257 20.96 0.37 23.88
C ILE A 257 20.44 1.41 24.88
N SER A 258 21.37 2.07 25.56
CA SER A 258 21.02 3.10 26.55
C SER A 258 20.21 4.23 25.92
N ASN A 259 19.16 4.64 26.63
CA ASN A 259 18.24 5.71 26.24
C ASN A 259 17.44 5.49 24.95
N VAL A 260 17.36 4.26 24.45
CA VAL A 260 16.55 3.91 23.28
C VAL A 260 15.49 2.90 23.66
N HIS A 261 14.25 3.16 23.25
CA HIS A 261 13.09 2.35 23.59
C HIS A 261 12.29 2.03 22.34
N PHE A 262 11.73 0.82 22.29
CA PHE A 262 10.74 0.46 21.29
C PHE A 262 9.32 0.80 21.77
N VAL A 263 8.51 1.40 20.91
CA VAL A 263 7.09 1.66 21.14
C VAL A 263 6.30 1.04 20.00
N TRP A 264 5.22 0.33 20.34
CA TRP A 264 4.33 -0.24 19.34
C TRP A 264 2.91 0.21 19.61
N ILE A 265 2.30 0.88 18.64
CA ILE A 265 0.91 1.29 18.69
C ILE A 265 0.12 0.45 17.69
N THR A 266 -0.81 -0.35 18.18
CA THR A 266 -1.59 -1.27 17.35
C THR A 266 -3.05 -1.30 17.75
N ASP A 267 -3.93 -1.44 16.76
CA ASP A 267 -5.38 -1.50 16.99
C ASP A 267 -6.08 -2.27 15.85
N GLY A 268 -7.38 -2.46 15.97
CA GLY A 268 -8.26 -3.06 14.96
C GLY A 268 -8.67 -4.50 15.24
N GLU A 269 -9.90 -4.84 14.80
CA GLU A 269 -10.49 -6.18 14.95
C GLU A 269 -9.75 -7.31 14.23
N GLY A 270 -8.80 -6.99 13.35
CA GLY A 270 -7.97 -7.98 12.67
C GLY A 270 -7.19 -8.87 13.64
N TRP A 271 -6.93 -8.39 14.86
CA TRP A 271 -6.28 -9.15 15.92
C TRP A 271 -7.13 -10.26 16.54
N GLN A 272 -8.45 -10.32 16.31
CA GLN A 272 -9.32 -11.32 16.94
C GLN A 272 -8.85 -12.76 16.70
N ARG A 273 -8.34 -13.08 15.50
CA ARG A 273 -7.79 -14.42 15.19
C ARG A 273 -6.31 -14.60 15.60
N SER A 274 -5.63 -13.52 15.95
CA SER A 274 -4.21 -13.50 16.33
C SER A 274 -4.02 -13.08 17.80
N LYS A 275 -5.08 -13.19 18.60
CA LYS A 275 -5.16 -12.68 19.97
C LYS A 275 -4.06 -13.26 20.87
N SER A 276 -3.81 -14.56 20.78
CA SER A 276 -2.78 -15.23 21.59
C SER A 276 -1.37 -14.73 21.30
N ASN A 277 -1.05 -14.40 20.04
CA ASN A 277 0.26 -13.83 19.69
C ASN A 277 0.36 -12.40 20.20
N LEU A 278 -0.72 -11.61 20.10
CA LEU A 278 -0.72 -10.26 20.64
C LEU A 278 -0.60 -10.25 22.17
N GLU A 279 -1.20 -11.23 22.85
CA GLU A 279 -1.09 -11.42 24.30
C GLU A 279 0.35 -11.68 24.72
N GLU A 280 1.06 -12.57 24.02
CA GLU A 280 2.48 -12.83 24.26
C GLU A 280 3.33 -11.57 24.06
N ALA A 281 3.12 -10.82 22.98
CA ALA A 281 3.82 -9.56 22.77
C ALA A 281 3.44 -8.48 23.80
N PHE A 282 2.20 -8.48 24.30
CA PHE A 282 1.78 -7.56 25.35
C PHE A 282 2.53 -7.79 26.66
N GLU A 283 2.90 -9.03 26.95
CA GLU A 283 3.72 -9.36 28.12
C GLU A 283 5.19 -8.98 27.92
N LYS A 284 5.71 -9.09 26.69
CA LYS A 284 7.13 -8.86 26.37
C LYS A 284 7.49 -7.43 25.97
N ILE A 285 6.56 -6.69 25.38
CA ILE A 285 6.79 -5.34 24.85
C ILE A 285 6.17 -4.31 25.82
N PRO A 286 6.98 -3.62 26.63
CA PRO A 286 6.47 -2.77 27.70
C PRO A 286 5.61 -1.61 27.20
N ARG A 287 5.98 -1.04 26.06
CA ARG A 287 5.35 0.12 25.44
C ARG A 287 4.46 -0.27 24.26
N LEU A 288 3.62 -1.30 24.47
CA LEU A 288 2.57 -1.69 23.54
C LEU A 288 1.27 -0.96 23.90
N TYR A 289 0.74 -0.12 23.02
CA TYR A 289 -0.47 0.69 23.25
C TYR A 289 -1.49 0.52 22.12
N ASN A 290 -2.75 0.86 22.38
CA ASN A 290 -3.78 1.00 21.34
C ASN A 290 -4.28 2.45 21.25
N LEU A 291 -5.27 2.71 20.39
CA LEU A 291 -5.82 4.05 20.22
C LEU A 291 -6.51 4.58 21.47
N HIS A 292 -7.15 3.69 22.25
CA HIS A 292 -7.76 4.06 23.51
C HIS A 292 -6.72 4.57 24.52
N ASP A 293 -5.55 3.94 24.62
CA ASP A 293 -4.47 4.40 25.49
C ASP A 293 -4.01 5.82 25.11
N ILE A 294 -3.64 6.03 23.85
CA ILE A 294 -3.04 7.30 23.40
C ILE A 294 -4.05 8.46 23.32
N ARG A 295 -5.35 8.17 23.28
CA ARG A 295 -6.41 9.20 23.32
C ARG A 295 -6.76 9.65 24.73
N ASN A 296 -6.66 8.75 25.70
CA ASN A 296 -7.12 9.00 27.07
C ASN A 296 -6.00 9.32 28.06
N LYS A 297 -4.74 9.14 27.67
CA LYS A 297 -3.57 9.45 28.49
C LYS A 297 -2.65 10.42 27.76
N ASN A 298 -1.85 11.15 28.52
CA ASN A 298 -0.81 11.98 27.93
C ASN A 298 0.25 11.08 27.29
N ILE A 299 0.56 11.29 26.01
CA ILE A 299 1.54 10.47 25.30
C ILE A 299 2.95 10.57 25.92
N LYS A 300 3.33 11.73 26.49
CA LYS A 300 4.62 11.87 27.17
C LYS A 300 4.70 10.95 28.38
N GLU A 301 3.63 10.88 29.18
CA GLU A 301 3.54 9.97 30.33
C GLU A 301 3.59 8.49 29.89
N LEU A 302 2.97 8.15 28.76
CA LEU A 302 3.03 6.79 28.20
C LEU A 302 4.46 6.42 27.80
N LEU A 303 5.20 7.34 27.18
CA LEU A 303 6.59 7.10 26.78
C LEU A 303 7.50 6.94 28.00
N GLU A 304 7.29 7.74 29.04
CA GLU A 304 8.13 7.84 30.24
C GLU A 304 7.83 6.82 31.33
N VAL A 305 6.94 5.86 31.11
CA VAL A 305 6.70 4.79 32.09
C VAL A 305 8.03 4.05 32.36
N GLU A 306 8.58 4.28 33.56
CA GLU A 306 9.70 3.51 34.11
C GLU A 306 9.19 2.11 34.48
N MET A 307 9.99 1.10 34.18
CA MET A 307 9.71 -0.27 34.60
C MET A 307 10.40 -0.49 35.94
N ASP A 308 9.61 -0.79 36.97
CA ASP A 308 10.09 -1.38 38.23
C ASP A 308 10.72 -2.77 37.99
#